data_AF-A0A7Y5NCX1-F1
#
_entry.id   AF-A0A7Y5NCX1-F1
#
_cell.length_a   1.000
_cell.length_b   1.000
_cell.length_c   1.000
_cell.angle_alpha   90.00
_cell.angle_beta   90.00
_cell.angle_gamma   90.00
#
_symmetry.space_group_name_H-M   'P 1'
#
loop_
_entity.id
_entity.type
_entity.pdbx_description
1 polymer ?
#
loop_
_entity_poly.entity_id
_entity_poly.type
_entity_poly.pdbx_seq_one_letter_code
_entity_poly.pdbx_strand_id
1 'polypeptide(L)'
;MLVYLDLTFEKIHSISKLLKQIEGAGIMVPDEIKETSELTVYAVDTRYPGDYDPITEEEYQLVLSMAERAVKWAEEKISELKQTEAENDNT
;
A
#
# COMPACT_ATOMS: atom_id res chain seq x y z
N MET A 1 6.75 4.62 2.58
CA MET A 1 5.97 4.92 3.80
C MET A 1 6.58 4.25 5.04
N LEU A 2 6.60 2.92 5.18
CA LEU A 2 7.20 2.24 6.34
C LEU A 2 8.67 2.64 6.61
N VAL A 3 9.48 2.73 5.57
CA VAL A 3 10.87 3.25 5.65
C VAL A 3 10.92 4.70 6.15
N TYR A 4 9.96 5.53 5.74
CA TYR A 4 9.90 6.93 6.17
C TYR A 4 9.49 7.04 7.65
N LEU A 5 8.66 6.12 8.14
CA LEU A 5 8.28 6.03 9.55
C LEU A 5 9.35 5.35 10.43
N ASP A 6 10.52 5.05 9.87
CA ASP A 6 11.61 4.28 10.50
C ASP A 6 11.14 2.96 11.15
N LEU A 7 10.09 2.35 10.59
CA LEU A 7 9.55 1.10 11.09
C LEU A 7 10.33 -0.07 10.49
N THR A 8 10.84 -0.96 11.35
CA THR A 8 11.35 -2.25 10.90
C THR A 8 10.20 -3.09 10.38
N PHE A 9 10.20 -3.38 9.07
CA PHE A 9 9.20 -4.24 8.45
C PHE A 9 9.82 -5.57 8.05
N GLU A 10 9.10 -6.66 8.28
CA GLU A 10 9.46 -7.95 7.72
C GLU A 10 9.30 -7.91 6.19
N LYS A 11 10.18 -8.59 5.43
CA LYS A 11 10.08 -8.71 3.97
C LYS A 11 9.00 -9.70 3.53
N ILE A 12 7.81 -9.52 4.09
CA ILE A 12 6.60 -10.27 3.77
C ILE A 12 5.92 -9.54 2.62
N HIS A 13 5.86 -10.19 1.46
CA HIS A 13 5.21 -9.68 0.24
C HIS A 13 3.68 -9.60 0.36
N SER A 14 3.14 -9.21 1.52
CA SER A 14 1.71 -9.11 1.81
C SER A 14 1.36 -7.68 2.15
N ILE A 15 0.64 -7.03 1.22
CA ILE A 15 0.21 -5.63 1.35
C ILE A 15 -0.66 -5.46 2.61
N SER A 16 -1.55 -6.40 2.89
CA SER A 16 -2.39 -6.40 4.11
C SER A 16 -1.58 -6.39 5.40
N LYS A 17 -0.45 -7.11 5.48
CA LYS A 17 0.42 -7.05 6.66
C LYS A 17 1.16 -5.72 6.78
N LEU A 18 1.60 -5.16 5.65
CA LEU A 18 2.26 -3.85 5.62
C LEU A 18 1.30 -2.72 6.05
N LEU A 19 0.04 -2.76 5.60
CA LEU A 19 -0.99 -1.81 6.02
C LEU A 19 -1.28 -1.89 7.53
N LYS A 20 -1.35 -3.10 8.10
CA LYS A 20 -1.51 -3.28 9.55
C LYS A 20 -0.36 -2.68 10.36
N GLN A 21 0.86 -2.72 9.86
CA GLN A 21 2.00 -2.07 10.52
C GLN A 21 1.87 -0.54 10.50
N ILE A 22 1.33 0.01 9.41
CA ILE A 22 1.05 1.45 9.29
C ILE A 22 -0.05 1.87 10.28
N GLU A 23 -1.13 1.08 10.39
CA GLU A 23 -2.18 1.32 11.39
C GLU A 23 -1.63 1.24 12.82
N GLY A 24 -0.76 0.27 13.10
CA GLY A 24 -0.09 0.13 14.39
C GLY A 24 0.81 1.31 14.76
N ALA A 25 1.29 2.08 13.77
CA ALA A 25 2.05 3.30 13.96
C ALA A 25 1.16 4.56 14.17
N GLY A 26 -0.16 4.37 14.28
CA GLY A 26 -1.11 5.45 14.54
C GLY A 26 -1.61 6.17 13.29
N ILE A 27 -1.31 5.68 12.09
CA ILE A 27 -1.81 6.26 10.84
C ILE A 27 -3.08 5.54 10.42
N MET A 28 -4.18 6.29 10.32
CA MET A 28 -5.43 5.73 9.82
C MET A 28 -5.33 5.41 8.33
N VAL A 29 -5.59 4.15 7.98
CA VAL A 29 -5.67 3.67 6.60
C VAL A 29 -7.13 3.67 6.16
N PRO A 30 -7.50 4.39 5.10
CA PRO A 30 -8.87 4.37 4.55
C PRO A 30 -9.25 2.97 4.05
N ASP A 31 -10.54 2.63 4.11
CA ASP A 31 -11.00 1.30 3.70
C ASP A 31 -10.72 0.99 2.22
N GLU A 32 -10.83 2.01 1.35
CA GLU A 32 -10.44 1.91 -0.08
C GLU A 32 -8.97 1.52 -0.28
N ILE A 33 -8.09 1.87 0.68
CA ILE A 33 -6.68 1.48 0.65
C ILE A 33 -6.50 0.06 1.25
N LYS A 34 -7.35 -0.36 2.18
CA LYS A 34 -7.32 -1.74 2.70
C LYS A 34 -7.70 -2.76 1.62
N GLU A 35 -8.60 -2.39 0.71
CA GLU A 35 -8.98 -3.21 -0.46
C GLU A 35 -7.77 -3.53 -1.36
N THR A 36 -6.75 -2.66 -1.39
CA THR A 36 -5.50 -2.90 -2.16
C THR A 36 -4.72 -4.12 -1.69
N SER A 37 -5.08 -4.71 -0.54
CA SER A 37 -4.52 -5.98 -0.09
C SER A 37 -4.73 -7.13 -1.09
N GLU A 38 -5.80 -7.07 -1.90
CA GLU A 38 -6.10 -8.03 -2.97
C GLU A 38 -5.03 -8.08 -4.06
N LEU A 39 -4.29 -6.97 -4.28
CA LEU A 39 -3.17 -6.91 -5.23
C LEU A 39 -2.08 -7.95 -4.92
N THR A 40 -2.00 -8.41 -3.68
CA THR A 40 -1.06 -9.47 -3.27
C THR A 40 -1.32 -10.77 -4.03
N VAL A 41 -2.58 -11.10 -4.30
CA VAL A 41 -2.99 -12.34 -5.00
C VAL A 41 -2.48 -12.31 -6.44
N TYR A 42 -2.74 -11.22 -7.16
CA TYR A 42 -2.24 -11.00 -8.52
C TYR A 42 -0.69 -11.04 -8.61
N ALA A 43 0.02 -10.62 -7.55
CA ALA A 43 1.49 -10.69 -7.48
C ALA A 43 2.05 -12.10 -7.18
N VAL A 44 1.23 -13.02 -6.66
CA VAL A 44 1.60 -14.43 -6.45
C VAL A 44 1.35 -15.24 -7.71
N ASP A 45 0.24 -15.02 -8.40
CA ASP A 45 -0.19 -15.80 -9.56
C ASP A 45 0.73 -15.63 -10.78
N THR A 46 1.40 -14.48 -10.90
CA THR A 46 2.43 -14.25 -11.94
C THR A 46 3.74 -15.01 -11.71
N ARG A 47 3.94 -15.61 -10.53
CA ARG A 47 5.18 -16.32 -10.16
C ARG A 47 5.10 -17.84 -10.24
N TYR A 48 3.90 -18.42 -10.23
CA TYR A 48 3.73 -19.86 -10.38
C TYR A 48 2.81 -20.15 -11.57
N PRO A 49 3.24 -20.94 -12.56
CA PRO A 49 2.34 -21.35 -13.62
C PRO A 49 1.23 -22.22 -13.01
N GLY A 50 -0.02 -21.77 -13.19
CA GLY A 50 -1.24 -22.48 -12.80
C GLY A 50 -2.34 -22.23 -13.83
N ASP A 51 -3.38 -23.06 -13.82
CA ASP A 51 -4.62 -22.80 -14.57
C ASP A 51 -5.38 -21.69 -13.84
N TYR A 52 -5.01 -20.45 -14.13
CA TYR A 52 -5.74 -19.27 -13.70
C TYR A 52 -6.64 -18.84 -14.84
N ASP A 53 -7.87 -18.45 -14.52
CA ASP A 53 -8.74 -17.84 -15.49
C ASP A 53 -8.07 -16.55 -16.03
N PRO A 54 -8.13 -16.31 -17.35
CA PRO A 54 -7.57 -15.09 -17.93
C PRO A 54 -8.29 -13.88 -17.34
N ILE A 55 -7.50 -12.95 -16.79
CA ILE A 55 -7.99 -11.69 -16.24
C ILE A 55 -8.67 -10.91 -17.37
N THR A 56 -9.89 -10.45 -17.11
CA THR A 56 -10.64 -9.59 -18.02
C THR A 56 -10.07 -8.18 -18.05
N GLU A 57 -10.31 -7.42 -19.12
CA GLU A 57 -9.89 -6.02 -19.18
C GLU A 57 -10.50 -5.18 -18.04
N GLU A 58 -11.75 -5.48 -17.66
CA GLU A 58 -12.44 -4.81 -16.55
C GLU A 58 -11.74 -5.04 -15.21
N GLU A 59 -11.35 -6.29 -14.93
CA GLU A 59 -10.58 -6.65 -13.74
C GLU A 59 -9.19 -6.00 -13.76
N TYR A 60 -8.52 -5.99 -14.91
CA TYR A 60 -7.22 -5.33 -15.06
C TYR A 60 -7.31 -3.83 -14.72
N GLN A 61 -8.28 -3.12 -15.30
CA GLN A 61 -8.48 -1.69 -15.04
C GLN A 61 -8.82 -1.42 -13.57
N LEU A 62 -9.64 -2.28 -12.96
CA LEU A 62 -9.97 -2.20 -11.54
C LEU A 62 -8.72 -2.33 -10.66
N VAL A 63 -7.94 -3.40 -10.87
CA VAL A 63 -6.70 -3.70 -10.14
C VAL A 63 -5.66 -2.59 -10.33
N LEU A 64 -5.52 -2.07 -11.55
CA LEU A 64 -4.64 -0.94 -11.85
C LEU A 64 -5.06 0.30 -11.06
N SER A 65 -6.35 0.63 -11.06
CA SER A 65 -6.87 1.78 -10.31
C SER A 65 -6.62 1.66 -8.80
N MET A 66 -6.68 0.44 -8.25
CA MET A 66 -6.36 0.19 -6.83
C MET A 66 -4.88 0.46 -6.55
N ALA A 67 -3.98 0.03 -7.44
CA ALA A 67 -2.55 0.26 -7.30
C ALA A 67 -2.22 1.77 -7.35
N GLU A 68 -2.82 2.51 -8.27
CA GLU A 68 -2.66 3.97 -8.39
C GLU A 68 -3.14 4.69 -7.12
N ARG A 69 -4.32 4.31 -6.59
CA ARG A 69 -4.85 4.87 -5.33
C ARG A 69 -3.89 4.61 -4.16
N ALA A 70 -3.32 3.41 -4.07
CA ALA A 70 -2.37 3.05 -3.02
C ALA A 70 -1.11 3.93 -3.04
N VAL A 71 -0.53 4.12 -4.24
CA VAL A 71 0.67 4.95 -4.43
C VAL A 71 0.37 6.41 -4.09
N LYS A 72 -0.71 6.95 -4.65
CA LYS A 72 -1.12 8.34 -4.41
C LYS A 72 -1.33 8.63 -2.93
N TRP A 73 -2.06 7.76 -2.23
CA TRP A 73 -2.28 7.91 -0.79
C TRP A 73 -0.98 7.88 0.01
N ALA A 74 -0.04 6.98 -0.35
CA ALA A 74 1.25 6.90 0.33
C ALA A 74 2.10 8.16 0.10
N GLU A 75 2.09 8.72 -1.11
CA GLU A 75 2.78 9.97 -1.45
C GLU A 75 2.21 11.17 -0.69
N GLU A 76 0.88 11.29 -0.64
CA GLU A 76 0.17 12.32 0.12
C GLU A 76 0.54 12.24 1.61
N LYS A 77 0.47 11.03 2.22
CA LYS A 77 0.82 10.86 3.63
C LYS A 77 2.29 11.17 3.94
N ILE A 78 3.21 10.77 3.08
CA ILE A 78 4.64 11.12 3.26
C ILE A 78 4.83 12.64 3.15
N SER A 79 4.12 13.29 2.24
CA SER A 79 4.21 14.75 2.07
C SER A 79 3.63 15.51 3.25
N GLU A 80 2.50 15.07 3.80
CA GLU A 80 1.91 15.61 5.02
C GLU A 80 2.85 15.48 6.22
N LEU A 81 3.42 14.29 6.44
CA LEU A 81 4.32 14.05 7.57
C LEU A 81 5.59 14.91 7.50
N LYS A 82 6.15 15.11 6.30
CA LYS A 82 7.30 16.01 6.08
C LYS A 82 7.00 17.46 6.42
N GLN A 83 5.78 17.92 6.14
CA GLN A 83 5.35 19.29 6.48
C GLN A 83 5.23 19.45 7.99
N THR A 84 4.68 18.45 8.69
CA THR A 84 4.59 18.44 10.16
C THR A 84 5.97 18.42 10.82
N GLU A 85 6.95 17.70 10.28
CA GLU A 85 8.34 17.72 10.77
C GLU A 85 9.00 19.10 10.58
N ALA A 86 8.82 19.72 9.40
CA ALA A 86 9.39 21.03 9.09
C ALA A 86 8.80 22.17 9.94
N GLU A 87 7.55 22.05 10.38
CA GLU A 87 6.93 23.02 11.30
C GLU A 87 7.41 22.85 12.76
N ASN A 88 7.70 21.61 13.19
CA ASN A 88 8.15 21.30 14.54
C ASN A 88 9.64 21.63 14.78
N ASP A 89 10.49 21.58 13.75
CA ASP A 89 11.92 21.95 13.85
C ASP A 89 12.16 23.47 13.89
N ASN A 90 11.12 24.28 13.68
CA ASN A 90 11.20 25.75 13.60
C ASN A 90 10.67 26.45 14.87
N THR A 91 10.47 25.70 15.97
CA THR A 91 10.05 26.18 17.31
C THR A 91 11.06 25.77 18.37
#